data_AF-A0A1E1V176-F1
#
_entry.id   AF-A0A1E1V176-F1
#
_cell.length_a   1.000
_cell.length_b   1.000
_cell.length_c   1.000
_cell.angle_alpha   90.00
_cell.angle_beta   90.00
_cell.angle_gamma   90.00
#
_symmetry.space_group_name_H-M   'P 1'
#
loop_
_entity.id
_entity.type
_entity.pdbx_description
1 polymer ?
#
loop_
_entity_poly.entity_id
_entity_poly.type
_entity_poly.pdbx_seq_one_letter_code
_entity_poly.pdbx_strand_id
1 'polypeptide(L)'
;MIRRAARLCLALAAFTWLAAGPAEARRVQIITSFPPAFFEPFRAAFRNRHPDIAVEVVQRKTTAAVADIRTQQRQEADLFWASAPDAFELLKRTKLLAPLQARPTGAPETIAGYPVNDPDGHYLGFAVSGYGLVYNPSYLAARGLPVPRNWADLAAPAYAGHIGLTSPARSGTTHLMVEALLQSLGWERGWALWSEIGGNLATITARSFGVTAGVARGRFGIGISIDFLAETAGAEGETSRFLLPEETLFAPASIARLATSPNPKEAELFIDFVLSPEGQKLLREPRIGRLAVSPAAYGADEAPPHLSDLSGLFNRTRFDAGLSAGRYELVNIIFDEWITFRRAEHARLWRSLQGLEAALLAYPDGQAARLLTEARGALARPPIPASELGQPERFRDLVRVPRGLAVPEAQARIEAEIRNAIAAQAADAAIRLRQAAERLAAAGWTNSDDGLAGGLP
;
A
#
# COMPACT_ATOMS: atom_id res chain seq x y z
N MET A 1 0.75 -22.60 -93.93
CA MET A 1 0.19 -23.88 -93.44
C MET A 1 1.20 -24.50 -92.48
N ILE A 2 1.02 -24.27 -91.18
CA ILE A 2 2.01 -24.49 -90.11
C ILE A 2 1.66 -25.76 -89.33
N ARG A 3 2.64 -26.66 -89.19
CA ARG A 3 2.59 -27.90 -88.39
C ARG A 3 2.90 -27.62 -86.90
N ARG A 4 2.11 -28.17 -85.97
CA ARG A 4 2.44 -28.50 -84.55
C ARG A 4 1.46 -29.62 -84.11
N ALA A 5 1.80 -30.88 -83.81
CA ALA A 5 2.60 -31.47 -82.72
C ALA A 5 2.34 -30.85 -81.34
N ALA A 6 2.23 -31.53 -80.20
CA ALA A 6 1.87 -32.87 -79.76
C ALA A 6 1.81 -32.78 -78.22
N ARG A 7 0.84 -33.46 -77.57
CA ARG A 7 0.83 -33.94 -76.17
C ARG A 7 1.18 -32.97 -75.01
N LEU A 8 0.24 -32.75 -74.10
CA LEU A 8 0.46 -33.02 -72.66
C LEU A 8 -0.88 -33.05 -71.89
N CYS A 9 -1.23 -34.24 -71.38
CA CYS A 9 -2.18 -34.38 -70.28
C CYS A 9 -1.45 -34.09 -68.97
N LEU A 10 -1.91 -33.13 -68.17
CA LEU A 10 -1.65 -33.13 -66.73
C LEU A 10 -2.81 -32.44 -66.01
N ALA A 11 -3.42 -33.19 -65.09
CA ALA A 11 -4.54 -32.82 -64.27
C ALA A 11 -4.18 -31.65 -63.34
N LEU A 12 -4.94 -30.55 -63.43
CA LEU A 12 -4.94 -29.50 -62.42
C LEU A 12 -6.00 -29.84 -61.36
N ALA A 13 -5.62 -30.67 -60.40
CA ALA A 13 -6.29 -30.65 -59.10
C ALA A 13 -5.74 -29.43 -58.34
N ALA A 14 -6.45 -28.32 -58.42
CA ALA A 14 -6.14 -27.11 -57.66
C ALA A 14 -6.39 -27.40 -56.17
N PHE A 15 -5.32 -27.76 -55.47
CA PHE A 15 -5.30 -27.82 -54.02
C PHE A 15 -5.39 -26.37 -53.50
N THR A 16 -6.58 -25.94 -53.11
CA THR A 16 -6.78 -24.70 -52.37
C THR A 16 -6.21 -24.90 -50.96
N TRP A 17 -4.89 -24.68 -50.81
CA TRP A 17 -4.32 -24.36 -49.52
C TRP A 17 -4.93 -23.02 -49.07
N LEU A 18 -5.94 -23.08 -48.20
CA LEU A 18 -6.20 -21.96 -47.30
C LEU A 18 -4.91 -21.75 -46.52
N ALA A 19 -4.17 -20.70 -46.86
CA ALA A 19 -3.13 -20.18 -46.00
C ALA A 19 -3.83 -19.70 -44.72
N ALA A 20 -3.87 -20.56 -43.69
CA ALA A 20 -4.04 -20.10 -42.34
C ALA A 20 -2.88 -19.12 -42.08
N GLY A 21 -3.19 -17.82 -42.00
CA GLY A 21 -2.22 -16.83 -41.56
C GLY A 21 -1.62 -17.25 -40.21
N PRO A 22 -0.42 -16.79 -39.85
CA PRO A 22 0.15 -17.10 -38.54
C PRO A 22 -0.88 -16.74 -37.48
N ALA A 23 -1.29 -17.74 -36.69
CA ALA A 23 -2.19 -17.51 -35.56
C ALA A 23 -1.53 -16.46 -34.67
N GLU A 24 -2.22 -15.34 -34.44
CA GLU A 24 -1.76 -14.30 -33.53
C GLU A 24 -1.46 -14.97 -32.17
N ALA A 25 -0.24 -14.78 -31.67
CA ALA A 25 0.19 -15.43 -30.44
C ALA A 25 -0.72 -14.96 -29.30
N ARG A 26 -1.56 -15.88 -28.77
CA ARG A 26 -2.50 -15.57 -27.70
C ARG A 26 -1.72 -15.16 -26.46
N ARG A 27 -2.13 -14.08 -25.81
CA ARG A 27 -1.49 -13.59 -24.59
C ARG A 27 -2.50 -12.99 -23.62
N VAL A 28 -2.10 -12.91 -22.37
CA VAL A 28 -2.72 -12.09 -21.33
C VAL A 28 -1.64 -11.23 -20.69
N GLN A 29 -1.83 -9.92 -20.71
CA GLN A 29 -0.91 -8.98 -20.07
C GLN A 29 -1.48 -8.46 -18.75
N ILE A 30 -0.68 -8.52 -17.69
CA ILE A 30 -1.10 -8.24 -16.31
C ILE A 30 -0.28 -7.09 -15.75
N ILE A 31 -0.94 -6.03 -15.31
CA ILE A 31 -0.31 -4.98 -14.50
C ILE A 31 -0.45 -5.36 -13.03
N THR A 32 0.68 -5.43 -12.32
CA THR A 32 0.68 -5.79 -10.89
C THR A 32 1.79 -5.14 -10.09
N SER A 33 1.57 -4.96 -8.78
CA SER A 33 2.60 -4.55 -7.83
C SER A 33 3.30 -5.70 -7.12
N PHE A 34 2.90 -6.95 -7.39
CA PHE A 34 3.48 -8.12 -6.76
C PHE A 34 4.93 -8.39 -7.22
N PRO A 35 5.80 -8.91 -6.35
CA PRO A 35 7.15 -9.34 -6.73
C PRO A 35 7.11 -10.57 -7.66
N PRO A 36 8.17 -10.84 -8.45
CA PRO A 36 8.23 -12.04 -9.29
C PRO A 36 8.00 -13.34 -8.52
N ALA A 37 8.58 -13.45 -7.30
CA ALA A 37 8.36 -14.61 -6.44
C ALA A 37 6.88 -14.96 -6.19
N PHE A 38 5.99 -13.96 -6.28
CA PHE A 38 4.56 -14.14 -6.14
C PHE A 38 3.88 -14.58 -7.44
N PHE A 39 4.11 -13.90 -8.57
CA PHE A 39 3.35 -14.17 -9.80
C PHE A 39 3.94 -15.27 -10.68
N GLU A 40 5.22 -15.62 -10.51
CA GLU A 40 5.89 -16.66 -11.30
C GLU A 40 5.28 -18.06 -11.13
N PRO A 41 4.91 -18.52 -9.91
CA PRO A 41 4.19 -19.78 -9.73
C PRO A 41 2.86 -19.81 -10.48
N PHE A 42 2.06 -18.74 -10.39
CA PHE A 42 0.80 -18.60 -11.13
C PHE A 42 1.02 -18.65 -12.64
N ARG A 43 2.03 -17.94 -13.15
CA ARG A 43 2.39 -17.97 -14.57
C ARG A 43 2.77 -19.38 -15.02
N ALA A 44 3.61 -20.07 -14.25
CA ALA A 44 4.07 -21.41 -14.60
C ALA A 44 2.90 -22.42 -14.63
N ALA A 45 2.04 -22.39 -13.62
CA ALA A 45 0.89 -23.28 -13.53
C ALA A 45 -0.18 -22.95 -14.59
N PHE A 46 -0.47 -21.67 -14.83
CA PHE A 46 -1.36 -21.26 -15.92
C PHE A 46 -0.87 -21.74 -17.28
N ARG A 47 0.43 -21.59 -17.57
CA ARG A 47 1.06 -22.09 -18.81
C ARG A 47 0.94 -23.60 -18.96
N ASN A 48 0.97 -24.37 -17.87
CA ASN A 48 0.78 -25.82 -17.96
C ASN A 48 -0.66 -26.17 -18.38
N ARG A 49 -1.64 -25.38 -17.94
CA ARG A 49 -3.06 -25.55 -18.29
C ARG A 49 -3.43 -24.97 -19.66
N HIS A 50 -2.77 -23.89 -20.04
CA HIS A 50 -2.99 -23.12 -21.26
C HIS A 50 -1.65 -22.87 -21.97
N PRO A 51 -1.03 -23.90 -22.57
CA PRO A 51 0.31 -23.79 -23.16
C PRO A 51 0.38 -22.88 -24.37
N ASP A 52 -0.77 -22.57 -24.97
CA ASP A 52 -0.93 -21.69 -26.13
C ASP A 52 -1.13 -20.20 -25.75
N ILE A 53 -1.23 -19.86 -24.47
CA ILE A 53 -1.44 -18.49 -23.99
C ILE A 53 -0.20 -18.01 -23.21
N ALA A 54 0.45 -16.96 -23.70
CA ALA A 54 1.56 -16.32 -23.01
C ALA A 54 1.06 -15.40 -21.88
N VAL A 55 1.68 -15.47 -20.69
CA VAL A 55 1.40 -14.55 -19.58
C VAL A 55 2.52 -13.51 -19.51
N GLU A 56 2.19 -12.27 -19.85
CA GLU A 56 3.09 -11.12 -19.77
C GLU A 56 2.79 -10.32 -18.50
N VAL A 57 3.82 -9.88 -17.79
CA VAL A 57 3.65 -9.14 -16.53
C VAL A 57 4.37 -7.80 -16.60
N VAL A 58 3.62 -6.74 -16.38
CA VAL A 58 4.11 -5.37 -16.27
C VAL A 58 4.13 -4.99 -14.79
N GLN A 59 5.29 -5.15 -14.15
CA GLN A 59 5.42 -4.85 -12.73
C GLN A 59 5.48 -3.34 -12.46
N ARG A 60 4.50 -2.81 -11.74
CA ARG A 60 4.39 -1.38 -11.38
C ARG A 60 3.87 -1.21 -9.95
N LYS A 61 4.28 -0.13 -9.28
CA LYS A 61 3.66 0.24 -7.98
C LYS A 61 2.17 0.46 -8.18
N THR A 62 1.34 0.07 -7.22
CA THR A 62 -0.13 0.22 -7.30
C THR A 62 -0.55 1.63 -7.70
N THR A 63 -0.04 2.66 -7.03
CA THR A 63 -0.35 4.05 -7.34
C THR A 63 0.13 4.51 -8.72
N ALA A 64 1.19 3.88 -9.27
CA ALA A 64 1.71 4.21 -10.59
C ALA A 64 0.89 3.50 -11.66
N ALA A 65 0.54 2.24 -11.42
CA ALA A 65 -0.38 1.47 -12.26
C ALA A 65 -1.73 2.19 -12.38
N VAL A 66 -2.34 2.64 -11.28
CA VAL A 66 -3.61 3.37 -11.34
C VAL A 66 -3.48 4.65 -12.16
N ALA A 67 -2.42 5.44 -11.97
CA ALA A 67 -2.20 6.67 -12.73
C ALA A 67 -1.96 6.39 -14.24
N ASP A 68 -1.15 5.39 -14.57
CA ASP A 68 -0.90 4.96 -15.95
C ASP A 68 -2.20 4.48 -16.61
N ILE A 69 -3.01 3.67 -15.91
CA ILE A 69 -4.30 3.18 -16.42
C ILE A 69 -5.28 4.34 -16.65
N ARG A 70 -5.33 5.33 -15.74
CA ARG A 70 -6.21 6.50 -15.89
C ARG A 70 -5.81 7.46 -17.00
N THR A 71 -4.54 7.50 -17.37
CA THR A 71 -4.02 8.47 -18.36
C THR A 71 -3.95 7.89 -19.77
N GLN A 72 -3.81 6.58 -19.91
CA GLN A 72 -3.77 5.91 -21.21
C GLN A 72 -5.19 5.69 -21.77
N GLN A 73 -5.42 6.17 -22.99
CA GLN A 73 -6.71 6.01 -23.68
C GLN A 73 -7.03 4.55 -24.01
N ARG A 74 -5.99 3.75 -24.34
CA ARG A 74 -6.10 2.32 -24.62
C ARG A 74 -4.99 1.60 -23.89
N GLN A 75 -5.37 0.64 -23.05
CA GLN A 75 -4.43 -0.19 -22.33
C GLN A 75 -3.91 -1.28 -23.27
N GLU A 76 -2.60 -1.55 -23.22
CA GLU A 76 -2.03 -2.78 -23.77
C GLU A 76 -2.27 -3.99 -22.85
N ALA A 77 -2.58 -3.70 -21.58
CA ALA A 77 -2.83 -4.68 -20.55
C ALA A 77 -4.29 -5.15 -20.53
N ASP A 78 -4.47 -6.39 -20.07
CA ASP A 78 -5.76 -7.05 -19.93
C ASP A 78 -6.27 -7.02 -18.49
N LEU A 79 -5.36 -7.19 -17.53
CA LEU A 79 -5.68 -7.39 -16.12
C LEU A 79 -4.95 -6.39 -15.21
N PHE A 80 -5.62 -5.98 -14.14
CA PHE A 80 -5.00 -5.33 -12.99
C PHE A 80 -5.12 -6.24 -11.78
N TRP A 81 -3.99 -6.51 -11.12
CA TRP A 81 -3.89 -7.47 -10.02
C TRP A 81 -3.10 -6.88 -8.86
N ALA A 82 -3.75 -6.60 -7.72
CA ALA A 82 -3.15 -5.85 -6.62
C ALA A 82 -3.81 -6.12 -5.26
N SER A 83 -3.13 -5.76 -4.17
CA SER A 83 -3.62 -5.94 -2.79
C SER A 83 -4.58 -4.86 -2.28
N ALA A 84 -4.71 -3.73 -2.97
CA ALA A 84 -5.36 -2.54 -2.41
C ALA A 84 -6.74 -2.35 -3.08
N PRO A 85 -7.86 -2.72 -2.41
CA PRO A 85 -9.20 -2.61 -2.99
C PRO A 85 -9.60 -1.19 -3.43
N ASP A 86 -9.21 -0.17 -2.67
CA ASP A 86 -9.37 1.25 -2.98
C ASP A 86 -8.78 1.63 -4.36
N ALA A 87 -7.70 0.99 -4.79
CA ALA A 87 -7.15 1.16 -6.14
C ALA A 87 -8.13 0.68 -7.23
N PHE A 88 -8.90 -0.37 -6.96
CA PHE A 88 -9.95 -0.85 -7.88
C PHE A 88 -11.15 0.09 -7.87
N GLU A 89 -11.53 0.63 -6.71
CA GLU A 89 -12.58 1.66 -6.60
C GLU A 89 -12.25 2.92 -7.41
N LEU A 90 -10.99 3.37 -7.39
CA LEU A 90 -10.54 4.49 -8.24
C LEU A 90 -10.76 4.20 -9.73
N LEU A 91 -10.37 3.01 -10.19
CA LEU A 91 -10.50 2.62 -11.60
C LEU A 91 -11.98 2.42 -11.99
N LYS A 92 -12.79 1.82 -11.09
CA LYS A 92 -14.23 1.64 -11.26
C LYS A 92 -14.97 2.97 -11.41
N ARG A 93 -14.68 3.95 -10.56
CA ARG A 93 -15.28 5.31 -10.60
C ARG A 93 -15.03 6.01 -11.94
N THR A 94 -13.90 5.73 -12.58
CA THR A 94 -13.55 6.25 -13.91
C THR A 94 -13.95 5.33 -15.07
N LYS A 95 -14.75 4.28 -14.82
CA LYS A 95 -15.22 3.30 -15.81
C LYS A 95 -14.10 2.57 -16.58
N LEU A 96 -12.97 2.33 -15.91
CA LEU A 96 -11.79 1.68 -16.49
C LEU A 96 -11.73 0.18 -16.24
N LEU A 97 -12.67 -0.37 -15.47
CA LEU A 97 -12.82 -1.81 -15.24
C LEU A 97 -14.02 -2.34 -16.02
N ALA A 98 -13.88 -3.53 -16.59
CA ALA A 98 -14.98 -4.24 -17.23
C ALA A 98 -15.87 -4.90 -16.16
N PRO A 99 -17.18 -5.09 -16.42
CA PRO A 99 -18.00 -5.95 -15.59
C PRO A 99 -17.47 -7.40 -15.65
N LEU A 100 -17.58 -8.08 -14.51
CA LEU A 100 -17.19 -9.46 -14.26
C LEU A 100 -18.36 -10.18 -13.60
N GLN A 101 -18.58 -11.43 -14.00
CA GLN A 101 -19.52 -12.30 -13.30
C GLN A 101 -18.88 -12.83 -12.01
N ALA A 102 -19.67 -12.96 -10.95
CA ALA A 102 -19.22 -13.63 -9.74
C ALA A 102 -18.78 -15.07 -10.05
N ARG A 103 -17.72 -15.53 -9.38
CA ARG A 103 -17.22 -16.90 -9.48
C ARG A 103 -17.55 -17.69 -8.22
N PRO A 104 -17.95 -18.97 -8.34
CA PRO A 104 -18.30 -19.80 -7.19
C PRO A 104 -17.03 -20.29 -6.48
N THR A 105 -16.32 -19.39 -5.81
CA THR A 105 -15.09 -19.71 -5.05
C THR A 105 -15.40 -20.31 -3.68
N GLY A 106 -16.65 -20.22 -3.22
CA GLY A 106 -17.04 -20.54 -1.85
C GLY A 106 -16.52 -19.52 -0.82
N ALA A 107 -15.91 -18.41 -1.28
CA ALA A 107 -15.48 -17.35 -0.39
C ALA A 107 -16.68 -16.73 0.35
N PRO A 108 -16.52 -16.31 1.61
CA PRO A 108 -17.54 -15.54 2.29
C PRO A 108 -17.81 -14.23 1.56
N GLU A 109 -19.02 -13.68 1.71
CA GLU A 109 -19.36 -12.39 1.10
C GLU A 109 -18.46 -11.26 1.61
N THR A 110 -18.09 -11.31 2.90
CA THR A 110 -17.23 -10.31 3.54
C THR A 110 -16.16 -10.95 4.41
N ILE A 111 -15.05 -10.24 4.58
CA ILE A 111 -13.95 -10.58 5.49
C ILE A 111 -13.60 -9.30 6.25
N ALA A 112 -13.64 -9.35 7.58
CA ALA A 112 -13.46 -8.18 8.46
C ALA A 112 -14.33 -6.97 8.06
N GLY A 113 -15.58 -7.24 7.66
CA GLY A 113 -16.53 -6.23 7.22
C GLY A 113 -16.30 -5.68 5.81
N TYR A 114 -15.27 -6.16 5.10
CA TYR A 114 -14.94 -5.76 3.73
C TYR A 114 -15.50 -6.77 2.71
N PRO A 115 -16.19 -6.34 1.63
CA PRO A 115 -16.66 -7.24 0.56
C PRO A 115 -15.53 -7.98 -0.14
N VAL A 116 -15.54 -9.32 -0.14
CA VAL A 116 -14.49 -10.08 -0.84
C VAL A 116 -14.52 -9.79 -2.33
N ASN A 117 -15.71 -9.80 -2.92
CA ASN A 117 -15.94 -9.37 -4.29
C ASN A 117 -16.57 -7.99 -4.31
N ASP A 118 -16.35 -7.23 -5.38
CA ASP A 118 -17.06 -5.98 -5.63
C ASP A 118 -18.57 -6.23 -5.70
N PRO A 119 -19.39 -5.56 -4.88
CA PRO A 119 -20.85 -5.66 -4.99
C PRO A 119 -21.37 -5.22 -6.36
N ASP A 120 -20.67 -4.31 -7.05
CA ASP A 120 -21.02 -3.86 -8.40
C ASP A 120 -20.44 -4.76 -9.51
N GLY A 121 -19.67 -5.79 -9.15
CA GLY A 121 -19.16 -6.80 -10.08
C GLY A 121 -18.04 -6.34 -11.02
N HIS A 122 -17.13 -5.44 -10.63
CA HIS A 122 -16.01 -4.99 -11.49
C HIS A 122 -14.65 -5.58 -11.09
N TYR A 123 -14.54 -6.16 -9.90
CA TYR A 123 -13.34 -6.84 -9.43
C TYR A 123 -13.69 -7.99 -8.48
N LEU A 124 -12.82 -9.00 -8.46
CA LEU A 124 -13.03 -10.21 -7.65
C LEU A 124 -11.89 -10.38 -6.66
N GLY A 125 -12.23 -10.72 -5.41
CA GLY A 125 -11.25 -11.06 -4.39
C GLY A 125 -10.64 -12.42 -4.66
N PHE A 126 -9.33 -12.54 -4.53
CA PHE A 126 -8.62 -13.80 -4.78
C PHE A 126 -7.76 -14.27 -3.61
N ALA A 127 -7.38 -13.37 -2.71
CA ALA A 127 -6.58 -13.67 -1.54
C ALA A 127 -6.90 -12.69 -0.41
N VAL A 128 -6.48 -13.00 0.80
CA VAL A 128 -6.58 -12.11 1.97
C VAL A 128 -5.19 -11.88 2.53
N SER A 129 -4.97 -10.68 3.08
CA SER A 129 -3.78 -10.38 3.87
C SER A 129 -4.13 -9.70 5.18
N GLY A 130 -3.44 -10.09 6.23
CA GLY A 130 -3.33 -9.37 7.48
C GLY A 130 -2.25 -8.30 7.42
N TYR A 131 -2.56 -7.14 7.97
CA TYR A 131 -1.70 -5.97 7.96
C TYR A 131 -1.09 -5.78 9.35
N GLY A 132 0.22 -5.57 9.39
CA GLY A 132 0.94 -5.61 10.65
C GLY A 132 2.39 -5.19 10.56
N LEU A 133 3.19 -5.75 11.45
CA LEU A 133 4.57 -5.32 11.71
C LEU A 133 5.53 -6.47 11.45
N VAL A 134 6.52 -6.24 10.60
CA VAL A 134 7.71 -7.11 10.54
C VAL A 134 8.76 -6.54 11.48
N TYR A 135 9.40 -7.36 12.30
CA TYR A 135 10.45 -6.92 13.22
C TYR A 135 11.61 -7.90 13.28
N ASN A 136 12.79 -7.43 13.68
CA ASN A 136 13.98 -8.25 13.86
C ASN A 136 14.26 -8.45 15.36
N PRO A 137 14.00 -9.64 15.95
CA PRO A 137 14.16 -9.86 17.39
C PRO A 137 15.57 -9.56 17.90
N SER A 138 16.61 -9.96 17.16
CA SER A 138 18.00 -9.71 17.52
C SER A 138 18.34 -8.22 17.51
N TYR A 139 17.82 -7.47 16.53
CA TYR A 139 17.98 -6.02 16.47
C TYR A 139 17.35 -5.32 17.68
N LEU A 140 16.12 -5.72 18.04
CA LEU A 140 15.39 -5.14 19.17
C LEU A 140 16.08 -5.48 20.50
N ALA A 141 16.43 -6.74 20.70
CA ALA A 141 17.14 -7.20 21.91
C ALA A 141 18.48 -6.48 22.10
N ALA A 142 19.28 -6.33 21.04
CA ALA A 142 20.56 -5.64 21.08
C ALA A 142 20.45 -4.13 21.42
N ARG A 143 19.25 -3.55 21.32
CA ARG A 143 18.98 -2.12 21.61
C ARG A 143 18.05 -1.93 22.80
N GLY A 144 17.66 -2.99 23.50
CA GLY A 144 16.71 -2.92 24.61
C GLY A 144 15.33 -2.42 24.20
N LEU A 145 14.92 -2.62 22.94
CA LEU A 145 13.63 -2.16 22.43
C LEU A 145 12.55 -3.22 22.70
N PRO A 146 11.38 -2.84 23.25
CA PRO A 146 10.26 -3.75 23.36
C PRO A 146 9.74 -4.14 21.97
N VAL A 147 9.07 -5.30 21.89
CA VAL A 147 8.30 -5.65 20.69
C VAL A 147 7.01 -4.84 20.73
N PRO A 148 6.69 -4.02 19.70
CA PRO A 148 5.42 -3.30 19.65
C PRO A 148 4.28 -4.31 19.59
N ARG A 149 3.15 -4.03 20.23
CA ARG A 149 1.94 -4.87 20.18
C ARG A 149 0.88 -4.27 19.27
N ASN A 150 0.80 -2.94 19.22
CA ASN A 150 -0.24 -2.21 18.49
C ASN A 150 0.31 -1.04 17.67
N TRP A 151 -0.50 -0.49 16.78
CA TRP A 151 -0.15 0.68 15.95
C TRP A 151 0.25 1.89 16.80
N ALA A 152 -0.45 2.12 17.91
CA ALA A 152 -0.16 3.20 18.83
C ALA A 152 1.23 3.08 19.47
N ASP A 153 1.75 1.87 19.68
CA ASP A 153 3.07 1.67 20.28
C ASP A 153 4.17 2.28 19.39
N LEU A 154 3.97 2.30 18.07
CA LEU A 154 4.94 2.87 17.12
C LEU A 154 5.21 4.37 17.33
N ALA A 155 4.34 5.08 18.04
CA ALA A 155 4.54 6.47 18.45
C ALA A 155 5.51 6.63 19.63
N ALA A 156 5.83 5.54 20.35
CA ALA A 156 6.65 5.61 21.55
C ALA A 156 8.07 6.14 21.24
N PRO A 157 8.63 7.03 22.09
CA PRO A 157 9.96 7.62 21.88
C PRO A 157 11.08 6.59 21.70
N ALA A 158 10.94 5.41 22.34
CA ALA A 158 11.89 4.31 22.24
C ALA A 158 12.13 3.84 20.79
N TYR A 159 11.18 4.04 19.88
CA TYR A 159 11.30 3.60 18.49
C TYR A 159 11.89 4.66 17.54
N ALA A 160 12.34 5.81 18.07
CA ALA A 160 12.94 6.88 17.27
C ALA A 160 14.10 6.36 16.40
N GLY A 161 13.92 6.42 15.07
CA GLY A 161 14.95 5.97 14.13
C GLY A 161 15.02 4.44 13.95
N HIS A 162 14.00 3.70 14.41
CA HIS A 162 13.96 2.23 14.32
C HIS A 162 12.86 1.69 13.40
N ILE A 163 12.03 2.56 12.80
CA ILE A 163 10.89 2.16 11.97
C ILE A 163 11.14 2.45 10.48
N GLY A 164 10.88 1.46 9.62
CA GLY A 164 10.85 1.62 8.17
C GLY A 164 9.44 1.54 7.60
N LEU A 165 9.14 2.37 6.61
CA LEU A 165 7.84 2.43 5.93
C LEU A 165 8.02 2.68 4.43
N THR A 166 7.08 2.34 3.56
CA THR A 166 7.01 2.87 2.19
C THR A 166 5.95 3.96 2.15
N SER A 167 6.14 5.06 1.41
CA SER A 167 5.10 6.10 1.33
C SER A 167 3.80 5.57 0.66
N PRO A 168 2.62 6.01 1.12
CA PRO A 168 1.32 5.62 0.55
C PRO A 168 1.21 6.05 -0.93
N ALA A 169 1.83 7.17 -1.33
CA ALA A 169 1.92 7.60 -2.73
C ALA A 169 2.71 6.62 -3.62
N ARG A 170 3.37 5.61 -3.05
CA ARG A 170 4.09 4.54 -3.77
C ARG A 170 3.56 3.14 -3.50
N SER A 171 2.65 2.95 -2.55
CA SER A 171 2.22 1.64 -2.06
C SER A 171 0.73 1.69 -1.72
N GLY A 172 -0.10 1.03 -2.54
CA GLY A 172 -1.54 0.96 -2.25
C GLY A 172 -1.84 0.26 -0.93
N THR A 173 -1.05 -0.75 -0.58
CA THR A 173 -1.11 -1.40 0.74
C THR A 173 -0.84 -0.41 1.88
N THR A 174 0.15 0.48 1.73
CA THR A 174 0.40 1.50 2.76
C THR A 174 -0.68 2.55 2.78
N HIS A 175 -1.18 2.98 1.62
CA HIS A 175 -2.31 3.89 1.54
C HIS A 175 -3.50 3.33 2.34
N LEU A 176 -3.85 2.06 2.10
CA LEU A 176 -4.91 1.39 2.81
C LEU A 176 -4.67 1.35 4.33
N MET A 177 -3.44 1.11 4.81
CA MET A 177 -3.13 1.20 6.26
C MET A 177 -3.30 2.61 6.81
N VAL A 178 -2.85 3.62 6.06
CA VAL A 178 -3.01 5.01 6.46
C VAL A 178 -4.49 5.32 6.61
N GLU A 179 -5.26 5.01 5.58
CA GLU A 179 -6.70 5.19 5.54
C GLU A 179 -7.44 4.45 6.63
N ALA A 180 -7.07 3.19 6.89
CA ALA A 180 -7.72 2.41 7.92
C ALA A 180 -7.61 3.11 9.28
N LEU A 181 -6.43 3.62 9.64
CA LEU A 181 -6.25 4.37 10.90
C LEU A 181 -7.03 5.68 10.90
N LEU A 182 -7.07 6.41 9.77
CA LEU A 182 -7.85 7.65 9.64
C LEU A 182 -9.36 7.40 9.80
N GLN A 183 -9.89 6.32 9.23
CA GLN A 183 -11.31 5.98 9.36
C GLN A 183 -11.62 5.48 10.78
N SER A 184 -10.71 4.72 11.38
CA SER A 184 -10.95 4.09 12.68
C SER A 184 -10.81 5.03 13.86
N LEU A 185 -9.85 5.95 13.81
CA LEU A 185 -9.60 6.91 14.89
C LEU A 185 -10.29 8.27 14.65
N GLY A 186 -10.81 8.49 13.45
CA GLY A 186 -11.19 9.81 12.96
C GLY A 186 -9.99 10.56 12.37
N TRP A 187 -10.28 11.54 11.52
CA TRP A 187 -9.27 12.24 10.71
C TRP A 187 -8.17 12.89 11.56
N GLU A 188 -8.54 13.66 12.57
CA GLU A 188 -7.60 14.38 13.43
C GLU A 188 -6.71 13.41 14.22
N ARG A 189 -7.31 12.45 14.92
CA ARG A 189 -6.56 11.51 15.77
C ARG A 189 -5.73 10.53 14.95
N GLY A 190 -6.24 10.09 13.80
CA GLY A 190 -5.49 9.23 12.90
C GLY A 190 -4.27 9.94 12.32
N TRP A 191 -4.40 11.20 11.90
CA TRP A 191 -3.26 12.00 11.44
C TRP A 191 -2.29 12.35 12.57
N ALA A 192 -2.78 12.62 13.78
CA ALA A 192 -1.93 12.80 14.95
C ALA A 192 -1.05 11.56 15.18
N LEU A 193 -1.64 10.36 15.16
CA LEU A 193 -0.89 9.11 15.30
C LEU A 193 0.12 8.92 14.17
N TRP A 194 -0.26 9.15 12.91
CA TRP A 194 0.69 9.06 11.79
C TRP A 194 1.81 10.09 11.87
N SER A 195 1.54 11.28 12.39
CA SER A 195 2.55 12.30 12.65
C SER A 195 3.55 11.81 13.70
N GLU A 196 3.08 11.24 14.82
CA GLU A 196 3.94 10.69 15.87
C GLU A 196 4.79 9.52 15.36
N ILE A 197 4.19 8.57 14.64
CA ILE A 197 4.91 7.47 13.97
C ILE A 197 5.93 8.03 12.97
N GLY A 198 5.55 9.07 12.23
CA GLY A 198 6.40 9.81 11.30
C GLY A 198 7.68 10.32 11.96
N GLY A 199 7.58 10.80 13.21
CA GLY A 199 8.71 11.25 14.02
C GLY A 199 9.72 10.14 14.34
N ASN A 200 9.28 8.88 14.33
CA ASN A 200 10.11 7.71 14.64
C ASN A 200 10.69 7.01 13.40
N LEU A 201 10.36 7.46 12.18
CA LEU A 201 10.81 6.79 10.96
C LEU A 201 12.33 6.92 10.75
N ALA A 202 13.01 5.78 10.63
CA ALA A 202 14.39 5.65 10.18
C ALA A 202 14.53 5.99 8.69
N THR A 203 13.58 5.53 7.88
CA THR A 203 13.63 5.65 6.42
C THR A 203 12.27 5.45 5.79
N ILE A 204 12.12 5.99 4.57
CA ILE A 204 10.98 5.68 3.71
C ILE A 204 11.51 4.98 2.47
N THR A 205 11.18 3.70 2.33
CA THR A 205 11.71 2.84 1.29
C THR A 205 11.07 3.13 -0.07
N ALA A 206 11.77 2.75 -1.15
CA ALA A 206 11.30 2.99 -2.50
C ALA A 206 10.13 2.07 -2.92
N ARG A 207 10.00 0.88 -2.31
CA ARG A 207 9.03 -0.18 -2.61
C ARG A 207 8.68 -0.92 -1.30
N SER A 208 7.47 -1.48 -1.22
CA SER A 208 6.94 -2.16 -0.02
C SER A 208 7.79 -3.35 0.42
N PHE A 209 8.24 -4.20 -0.51
CA PHE A 209 9.17 -5.31 -0.20
C PHE A 209 10.54 -4.84 0.31
N GLY A 210 10.91 -3.57 0.09
CA GLY A 210 12.13 -3.00 0.66
C GLY A 210 12.05 -2.76 2.17
N VAL A 211 10.84 -2.76 2.75
CA VAL A 211 10.62 -2.68 4.19
C VAL A 211 11.06 -3.99 4.85
N THR A 212 10.49 -5.12 4.43
CA THR A 212 10.81 -6.45 4.99
C THR A 212 12.27 -6.84 4.80
N ALA A 213 12.83 -6.58 3.61
CA ALA A 213 14.25 -6.75 3.34
C ALA A 213 15.15 -5.84 4.21
N GLY A 214 14.67 -4.65 4.58
CA GLY A 214 15.39 -3.73 5.48
C GLY A 214 15.45 -4.24 6.92
N VAL A 215 14.33 -4.78 7.43
CA VAL A 215 14.26 -5.40 8.75
C VAL A 215 15.13 -6.66 8.82
N ALA A 216 15.04 -7.53 7.81
CA ALA A 216 15.86 -8.75 7.73
C ALA A 216 17.36 -8.43 7.77
N ARG A 217 17.79 -7.37 7.08
CA ARG A 217 19.20 -6.93 7.07
C ARG A 217 19.61 -6.06 8.26
N GLY A 218 18.72 -5.85 9.24
CA GLY A 218 18.99 -5.03 10.42
C GLY A 218 19.24 -3.54 10.11
N ARG A 219 18.77 -3.01 8.97
CA ARG A 219 18.87 -1.57 8.67
C ARG A 219 17.99 -0.72 9.59
N PHE A 220 16.89 -1.30 10.05
CA PHE A 220 15.96 -0.78 11.05
C PHE A 220 15.26 -1.98 11.70
N GLY A 221 14.73 -1.81 12.91
CA GLY A 221 14.24 -2.92 13.72
C GLY A 221 12.81 -3.34 13.44
N ILE A 222 11.98 -2.40 12.97
CA ILE A 222 10.54 -2.57 12.80
C ILE A 222 10.14 -2.03 11.43
N GLY A 223 9.24 -2.71 10.75
CA GLY A 223 8.70 -2.30 9.47
C GLY A 223 7.19 -2.49 9.42
N ILE A 224 6.47 -1.47 8.95
CA ILE A 224 5.04 -1.58 8.69
C ILE A 224 4.84 -2.33 7.36
N SER A 225 4.15 -3.46 7.38
CA SER A 225 4.04 -4.38 6.25
C SER A 225 2.78 -5.26 6.28
N ILE A 226 2.77 -6.31 5.47
CA ILE A 226 1.72 -7.32 5.37
C ILE A 226 2.33 -8.72 5.47
N ASP A 227 1.53 -9.65 5.95
CA ASP A 227 1.88 -11.04 6.26
C ASP A 227 2.79 -11.70 5.21
N PHE A 228 2.32 -11.80 3.97
CA PHE A 228 2.98 -12.58 2.93
C PHE A 228 4.35 -12.00 2.54
N LEU A 229 4.55 -10.68 2.67
CA LEU A 229 5.84 -10.05 2.39
C LEU A 229 6.87 -10.34 3.49
N ALA A 230 6.41 -10.62 4.70
CA ALA A 230 7.27 -10.98 5.82
C ALA A 230 7.65 -12.46 5.78
N GLU A 231 6.69 -13.34 5.44
CA GLU A 231 6.91 -14.80 5.35
C GLU A 231 7.86 -15.18 4.20
N THR A 232 7.72 -14.51 3.04
CA THR A 232 8.57 -14.77 1.87
C THR A 232 10.02 -14.32 2.02
N ALA A 233 10.31 -13.47 3.01
CA ALA A 233 11.67 -13.08 3.36
C ALA A 233 12.36 -14.09 4.31
N GLY A 234 11.64 -15.12 4.79
CA GLY A 234 12.06 -16.07 5.82
C GLY A 234 12.78 -17.34 5.34
N ALA A 235 13.25 -17.43 4.10
CA ALA A 235 14.02 -18.61 3.66
C ALA A 235 15.47 -18.60 4.22
N GLU A 236 15.81 -19.66 4.97
CA GLU A 236 17.10 -20.04 5.59
C GLU A 236 17.91 -18.94 6.30
N GLY A 237 17.96 -18.98 7.64
CA GLY A 237 18.74 -18.06 8.48
C GLY A 237 17.94 -16.92 9.13
N GLU A 238 16.63 -17.13 9.34
CA GLU A 238 15.64 -16.14 9.76
C GLU A 238 16.07 -15.21 10.91
N THR A 239 16.11 -13.91 10.63
CA THR A 239 16.29 -12.85 11.63
C THR A 239 15.04 -12.01 11.88
N SER A 240 13.94 -12.26 11.17
CA SER A 240 12.73 -11.42 11.23
C SER A 240 11.49 -12.23 11.59
N ARG A 241 10.52 -11.60 12.26
CA ARG A 241 9.21 -12.15 12.61
C ARG A 241 8.12 -11.21 12.13
N PHE A 242 6.95 -11.76 11.81
CA PHE A 242 5.75 -10.98 11.56
C PHE A 242 4.87 -10.97 12.81
N LEU A 243 4.24 -9.83 13.07
CA LEU A 243 3.30 -9.62 14.15
C LEU A 243 2.05 -8.98 13.56
N LEU A 244 0.91 -9.61 13.80
CA LEU A 244 -0.38 -8.97 13.65
C LEU A 244 -0.69 -8.18 14.92
N PRO A 245 -0.93 -6.86 14.83
CA PRO A 245 -1.39 -6.07 15.96
C PRO A 245 -2.69 -6.62 16.56
N GLU A 246 -2.96 -6.38 17.85
CA GLU A 246 -4.27 -6.74 18.44
C GLU A 246 -5.40 -6.00 17.70
N GLU A 247 -5.12 -4.77 17.27
CA GLU A 247 -5.93 -4.02 16.32
C GLU A 247 -5.44 -4.29 14.88
N THR A 248 -5.68 -5.48 14.35
CA THR A 248 -5.26 -5.83 12.98
C THR A 248 -6.32 -5.51 11.93
N LEU A 249 -5.85 -5.29 10.71
CA LEU A 249 -6.67 -5.05 9.53
C LEU A 249 -6.51 -6.24 8.58
N PHE A 250 -7.63 -6.82 8.15
CA PHE A 250 -7.67 -7.78 7.05
C PHE A 250 -8.33 -7.13 5.85
N ALA A 251 -7.68 -7.24 4.69
CA ALA A 251 -8.27 -6.77 3.44
C ALA A 251 -8.10 -7.83 2.34
N PRO A 252 -9.15 -8.06 1.54
CA PRO A 252 -9.03 -8.83 0.32
C PRO A 252 -8.09 -8.13 -0.68
N ALA A 253 -7.34 -8.94 -1.40
CA ALA A 253 -6.69 -8.53 -2.63
C ALA A 253 -7.53 -8.94 -3.81
N SER A 254 -7.47 -8.15 -4.87
CA SER A 254 -8.41 -8.26 -5.97
C SER A 254 -7.70 -8.42 -7.31
N ILE A 255 -8.43 -8.99 -8.25
CA ILE A 255 -8.10 -9.04 -9.67
C ILE A 255 -9.27 -8.46 -10.46
N ALA A 256 -8.97 -7.70 -11.50
CA ALA A 256 -9.96 -7.09 -12.37
C ALA A 256 -9.51 -7.12 -13.82
N ARG A 257 -10.48 -7.16 -14.73
CA ARG A 257 -10.24 -6.98 -16.16
C ARG A 257 -10.40 -5.52 -16.53
N LEU A 258 -9.45 -4.98 -17.27
CA LEU A 258 -9.50 -3.61 -17.77
C LEU A 258 -10.58 -3.47 -18.86
N ALA A 259 -11.32 -2.37 -18.86
CA ALA A 259 -12.41 -2.13 -19.81
C ALA A 259 -11.95 -2.13 -21.27
N THR A 260 -10.69 -1.78 -21.51
CA THR A 260 -10.08 -1.74 -22.86
C THR A 260 -9.20 -2.96 -23.16
N SER A 261 -9.31 -4.03 -22.37
CA SER A 261 -8.54 -5.28 -22.54
C SER A 261 -8.53 -5.74 -24.01
N PRO A 262 -7.36 -5.86 -24.66
CA PRO A 262 -7.26 -6.36 -26.02
C PRO A 262 -7.54 -7.87 -26.15
N ASN A 263 -7.31 -8.65 -25.08
CA ASN A 263 -7.46 -10.10 -25.02
C ASN A 263 -8.48 -10.50 -23.93
N PRO A 264 -9.76 -10.12 -24.05
CA PRO A 264 -10.74 -10.27 -22.97
C PRO A 264 -11.04 -11.73 -22.63
N LYS A 265 -10.86 -12.68 -23.57
CA LYS A 265 -11.10 -14.11 -23.33
C LYS A 265 -9.97 -14.73 -22.51
N GLU A 266 -8.73 -14.40 -22.86
CA GLU A 266 -7.52 -14.83 -22.17
C GLU A 266 -7.47 -14.26 -20.75
N ALA A 267 -7.91 -13.01 -20.57
CA ALA A 267 -8.09 -12.41 -19.25
C ALA A 267 -9.07 -13.19 -18.35
N GLU A 268 -10.25 -13.56 -18.87
CA GLU A 268 -11.23 -14.35 -18.11
C GLU A 268 -10.68 -15.73 -17.74
N LEU A 269 -9.96 -16.39 -18.66
CA LEU A 269 -9.30 -17.68 -18.36
C LEU A 269 -8.27 -17.55 -17.24
N PHE A 270 -7.50 -16.47 -17.21
CA PHE A 270 -6.53 -16.24 -16.14
C PHE A 270 -7.22 -15.92 -14.80
N ILE A 271 -8.30 -15.13 -14.81
CA ILE A 271 -9.13 -14.90 -13.61
C ILE A 271 -9.70 -16.23 -13.08
N ASP A 272 -10.29 -17.03 -13.96
CA ASP A 272 -10.85 -18.34 -13.63
C ASP A 272 -9.78 -19.27 -13.04
N PHE A 273 -8.56 -19.24 -13.60
CA PHE A 273 -7.43 -19.99 -13.08
C PHE A 273 -7.02 -19.53 -11.68
N VAL A 274 -6.84 -18.22 -11.46
CA VAL A 274 -6.47 -17.65 -10.15
C VAL A 274 -7.48 -18.02 -9.06
N LEU A 275 -8.77 -18.04 -9.41
CA LEU A 275 -9.87 -18.35 -8.49
C LEU A 275 -10.19 -19.85 -8.41
N SER A 276 -9.59 -20.69 -9.25
CA SER A 276 -9.76 -22.14 -9.22
C SER A 276 -9.12 -22.77 -7.97
N PRO A 277 -9.50 -24.00 -7.56
CA PRO A 277 -8.85 -24.71 -6.47
C PRO A 277 -7.32 -24.82 -6.65
N GLU A 278 -6.86 -24.96 -7.88
CA GLU A 278 -5.43 -25.00 -8.22
C GLU A 278 -4.75 -23.64 -7.92
N GLY A 279 -5.30 -22.54 -8.43
CA GLY A 279 -4.78 -21.20 -8.18
C GLY A 279 -4.83 -20.79 -6.71
N GLN A 280 -5.91 -21.16 -6.00
CA GLN A 280 -6.04 -20.91 -4.57
C GLN A 280 -5.04 -21.73 -3.75
N LYS A 281 -4.71 -22.96 -4.17
CA LYS A 281 -3.67 -23.77 -3.53
C LYS A 281 -2.27 -23.14 -3.68
N LEU A 282 -1.97 -22.49 -4.80
CA LEU A 282 -0.68 -21.80 -5.00
C LEU A 282 -0.43 -20.72 -3.96
N LEU A 283 -1.48 -20.04 -3.45
CA LEU A 283 -1.34 -18.98 -2.45
C LEU A 283 -0.62 -19.46 -1.19
N ARG A 284 -0.76 -20.74 -0.85
CA ARG A 284 -0.16 -21.36 0.33
C ARG A 284 1.27 -21.84 0.12
N GLU A 285 1.82 -21.76 -1.10
CA GLU A 285 3.22 -22.08 -1.30
C GLU A 285 4.09 -21.13 -0.45
N PRO A 286 5.17 -21.61 0.21
CA PRO A 286 6.00 -20.77 1.08
C PRO A 286 6.59 -19.53 0.40
N ARG A 287 6.74 -19.58 -0.94
CA ARG A 287 7.22 -18.46 -1.75
C ARG A 287 6.16 -17.39 -2.04
N ILE A 288 4.89 -17.70 -1.80
CA ILE A 288 3.75 -16.77 -1.90
C ILE A 288 3.27 -16.37 -0.50
N GLY A 289 3.00 -17.34 0.38
CA GLY A 289 2.72 -17.12 1.81
C GLY A 289 1.43 -16.32 2.08
N ARG A 290 0.35 -16.60 1.33
CA ARG A 290 -0.87 -15.79 1.38
C ARG A 290 -2.12 -16.62 1.67
N LEU A 291 -3.09 -16.01 2.34
CA LEU A 291 -4.36 -16.66 2.66
C LEU A 291 -5.27 -16.70 1.44
N ALA A 292 -5.79 -17.88 1.12
CA ALA A 292 -6.80 -18.08 0.10
C ALA A 292 -8.17 -17.57 0.57
N VAL A 293 -8.96 -17.00 -0.35
CA VAL A 293 -10.35 -16.61 -0.06
C VAL A 293 -11.29 -17.81 -0.08
N SER A 294 -10.93 -18.88 -0.80
CA SER A 294 -11.73 -20.11 -0.87
C SER A 294 -11.49 -20.99 0.36
N PRO A 295 -12.53 -21.36 1.13
CA PRO A 295 -12.41 -22.33 2.22
C PRO A 295 -11.90 -23.70 1.76
N ALA A 296 -12.14 -24.06 0.49
CA ALA A 296 -11.67 -25.34 -0.09
C ALA A 296 -10.14 -25.44 -0.23
N ALA A 297 -9.42 -24.33 -0.06
CA ALA A 297 -7.96 -24.32 -0.05
C ALA A 297 -7.35 -24.78 1.29
N TYR A 298 -8.19 -24.96 2.31
CA TYR A 298 -7.79 -25.37 3.66
C TYR A 298 -8.23 -26.81 3.93
N GLY A 299 -7.45 -27.54 4.73
CA GLY A 299 -7.87 -28.85 5.23
C GLY A 299 -9.10 -28.76 6.14
N ALA A 300 -9.82 -29.86 6.33
CA ALA A 300 -11.04 -29.89 7.16
C ALA A 300 -10.81 -29.40 8.61
N ASP A 301 -9.60 -29.59 9.14
CA ASP A 301 -9.19 -29.15 10.48
C ASP A 301 -8.35 -27.86 10.46
N GLU A 302 -8.19 -27.24 9.30
CA GLU A 302 -7.40 -26.02 9.10
C GLU A 302 -8.36 -24.82 9.04
N ALA A 303 -8.47 -24.07 10.13
CA ALA A 303 -9.05 -22.74 10.08
C ALA A 303 -8.01 -21.77 9.52
N PRO A 304 -8.37 -20.88 8.57
CA PRO A 304 -7.47 -19.82 8.15
C PRO A 304 -7.12 -19.00 9.40
N PRO A 305 -5.84 -18.96 9.81
CA PRO A 305 -5.48 -18.20 10.98
C PRO A 305 -5.87 -16.75 10.69
N HIS A 306 -6.62 -16.16 11.61
CA HIS A 306 -7.02 -14.75 11.61
C HIS A 306 -8.17 -14.30 10.70
N LEU A 307 -8.71 -15.11 9.78
CA LEU A 307 -9.93 -14.72 9.04
C LEU A 307 -11.19 -14.72 9.92
N SER A 308 -11.18 -15.53 10.97
CA SER A 308 -12.25 -15.62 11.97
C SER A 308 -12.07 -14.67 13.15
N ASP A 309 -10.91 -14.01 13.26
CA ASP A 309 -10.66 -13.06 14.34
C ASP A 309 -11.25 -11.70 13.96
N LEU A 310 -12.43 -11.45 14.52
CA LEU A 310 -13.21 -10.24 14.36
C LEU A 310 -13.01 -9.27 15.55
N SER A 311 -12.02 -9.52 16.39
CA SER A 311 -11.67 -8.60 17.47
C SER A 311 -10.69 -7.53 16.97
N GLY A 312 -10.84 -6.28 17.43
CA GLY A 312 -9.94 -5.17 17.06
C GLY A 312 -10.62 -3.94 16.47
N LEU A 313 -9.88 -2.82 16.48
CA LEU A 313 -10.36 -1.50 16.08
C LEU A 313 -10.93 -1.48 14.65
N PHE A 314 -10.25 -2.13 13.70
CA PHE A 314 -10.62 -2.12 12.28
C PHE A 314 -11.85 -2.96 11.93
N ASN A 315 -12.27 -3.88 12.81
CA ASN A 315 -13.51 -4.63 12.59
C ASN A 315 -14.74 -3.87 13.10
N ARG A 316 -14.57 -2.93 14.05
CA ARG A 316 -15.66 -2.07 14.54
C ARG A 316 -16.03 -0.99 13.54
N THR A 317 -15.03 -0.47 12.82
CA THR A 317 -15.20 0.55 11.79
C THR A 317 -15.06 -0.14 10.43
N ARG A 318 -16.18 -0.46 9.79
CA ARG A 318 -16.17 -1.02 8.42
C ARG A 318 -15.39 -0.07 7.51
N PHE A 319 -14.27 -0.52 6.97
CA PHE A 319 -13.46 0.27 6.05
C PHE A 319 -14.29 0.63 4.80
N ASP A 320 -14.39 1.93 4.51
CA ASP A 320 -15.06 2.47 3.34
C ASP A 320 -14.04 2.72 2.23
N ALA A 321 -13.96 1.79 1.27
CA ALA A 321 -13.11 1.92 0.09
C ALA A 321 -13.53 3.07 -0.83
N GLY A 322 -14.81 3.42 -0.84
CA GLY A 322 -15.33 4.52 -1.62
C GLY A 322 -14.88 5.87 -1.06
N LEU A 323 -14.93 6.03 0.27
CA LEU A 323 -14.38 7.20 0.96
C LEU A 323 -12.86 7.30 0.74
N SER A 324 -12.13 6.20 0.94
CA SER A 324 -10.68 6.13 0.70
C SER A 324 -10.34 6.53 -0.75
N ALA A 325 -11.05 5.98 -1.74
CA ALA A 325 -10.88 6.37 -3.14
C ALA A 325 -11.20 7.87 -3.39
N GLY A 326 -12.22 8.41 -2.71
CA GLY A 326 -12.63 9.81 -2.84
C GLY A 326 -11.62 10.83 -2.32
N ARG A 327 -10.77 10.44 -1.36
CA ARG A 327 -9.71 11.30 -0.79
C ARG A 327 -8.29 10.76 -1.02
N TYR A 328 -8.14 9.85 -1.99
CA TYR A 328 -6.92 9.09 -2.21
C TYR A 328 -5.69 9.98 -2.43
N GLU A 329 -5.79 10.93 -3.36
CA GLU A 329 -4.66 11.81 -3.68
C GLU A 329 -4.44 12.85 -2.57
N LEU A 330 -5.49 13.33 -1.91
CA LEU A 330 -5.36 14.23 -0.76
C LEU A 330 -4.52 13.58 0.36
N VAL A 331 -4.86 12.35 0.76
CA VAL A 331 -4.13 11.62 1.80
C VAL A 331 -2.68 11.37 1.39
N ASN A 332 -2.44 11.00 0.14
CA ASN A 332 -1.08 10.80 -0.37
C ASN A 332 -0.25 12.09 -0.34
N ILE A 333 -0.83 13.21 -0.76
CA ILE A 333 -0.19 14.54 -0.76
C ILE A 333 0.14 14.97 0.66
N ILE A 334 -0.83 14.89 1.59
CA ILE A 334 -0.61 15.24 3.00
C ILE A 334 0.53 14.39 3.57
N PHE A 335 0.50 13.07 3.37
CA PHE A 335 1.55 12.19 3.88
C PHE A 335 2.92 12.53 3.30
N ASP A 336 3.00 12.75 1.99
CA ASP A 336 4.28 13.03 1.35
C ASP A 336 4.86 14.39 1.76
N GLU A 337 4.05 15.45 1.80
CA GLU A 337 4.51 16.78 2.21
C GLU A 337 4.87 16.85 3.69
N TRP A 338 4.10 16.17 4.55
CA TRP A 338 4.27 16.27 6.00
C TRP A 338 5.32 15.29 6.54
N ILE A 339 5.26 14.03 6.12
CA ILE A 339 6.07 12.96 6.70
C ILE A 339 7.20 12.57 5.73
N THR A 340 6.93 12.44 4.43
CA THR A 340 7.96 11.93 3.49
C THR A 340 9.07 12.93 3.24
N PHE A 341 8.74 14.11 2.74
CA PHE A 341 9.72 15.10 2.28
C PHE A 341 10.38 15.82 3.44
N ARG A 342 9.67 15.99 4.56
CA ARG A 342 10.14 16.65 5.78
C ARG A 342 10.60 15.69 6.88
N ARG A 343 10.77 14.39 6.60
CA ARG A 343 11.08 13.35 7.60
C ARG A 343 12.15 13.77 8.62
N ALA A 344 13.26 14.34 8.15
CA ALA A 344 14.37 14.71 9.03
C ALA A 344 14.01 15.86 9.98
N GLU A 345 13.31 16.89 9.50
CA GLU A 345 12.82 18.00 10.33
C GLU A 345 11.76 17.50 11.32
N HIS A 346 10.79 16.74 10.81
CA HIS A 346 9.70 16.18 11.59
C HIS A 346 10.19 15.29 12.74
N ALA A 347 11.16 14.41 12.47
CA ALA A 347 11.79 13.57 13.47
C ALA A 347 12.57 14.37 14.54
N ARG A 348 13.20 15.49 14.16
CA ARG A 348 13.89 16.35 15.14
C ARG A 348 12.89 17.02 16.08
N LEU A 349 11.79 17.57 15.54
CA LEU A 349 10.77 18.24 16.35
C LEU A 349 10.09 17.28 17.34
N TRP A 350 9.70 16.09 16.89
CA TRP A 350 9.13 15.06 17.78
C TRP A 350 10.12 14.58 18.84
N ARG A 351 11.40 14.36 18.48
CA ARG A 351 12.42 13.97 19.45
C ARG A 351 12.67 15.06 20.49
N SER A 352 12.73 16.33 20.05
CA SER A 352 12.89 17.47 20.95
C SER A 352 11.72 17.57 21.93
N LEU A 353 10.48 17.46 21.43
CA LEU A 353 9.28 17.43 22.27
C LEU A 353 9.34 16.32 23.32
N GLN A 354 9.61 15.08 22.90
CA GLN A 354 9.67 13.93 23.80
C GLN A 354 10.80 14.03 24.83
N GLY A 355 11.96 14.58 24.43
CA GLY A 355 13.08 14.83 25.35
C GLY A 355 12.75 15.88 26.41
N LEU A 356 12.07 16.96 26.03
CA LEU A 356 11.62 18.00 26.95
C LEU A 356 10.48 17.52 27.86
N GLU A 357 9.57 16.68 27.34
CA GLU A 357 8.51 16.04 28.14
C GLU A 357 9.12 15.10 29.19
N ALA A 358 10.18 14.36 28.85
CA ALA A 358 10.91 13.55 29.82
C ALA A 358 11.64 14.42 30.86
N ALA A 359 12.24 15.53 30.44
CA ALA A 359 12.92 16.46 31.34
C ALA A 359 11.95 17.09 32.37
N LEU A 360 10.70 17.39 31.97
CA LEU A 360 9.67 17.90 32.88
C LEU A 360 9.40 16.99 34.09
N LEU A 361 9.64 15.68 33.98
CA LEU A 361 9.47 14.76 35.10
C LEU A 361 10.50 15.02 36.21
N ALA A 362 11.71 15.44 35.86
CA ALA A 362 12.78 15.77 36.78
C ALA A 362 12.81 17.27 37.16
N TYR A 363 12.33 18.14 36.26
CA TYR A 363 12.31 19.59 36.42
C TYR A 363 10.88 20.14 36.19
N PRO A 364 9.95 19.98 37.14
CA PRO A 364 8.57 20.39 36.95
C PRO A 364 8.43 21.91 36.77
N ASP A 365 7.92 22.34 35.62
CA ASP A 365 7.58 23.74 35.33
C ASP A 365 6.24 23.81 34.57
N GLY A 366 5.24 24.47 35.16
CA GLY A 366 3.88 24.50 34.60
C GLY A 366 3.76 25.26 33.28
N GLN A 367 4.61 26.25 33.03
CA GLN A 367 4.61 26.98 31.76
C GLN A 367 5.32 26.19 30.66
N ALA A 368 6.42 25.51 30.98
CA ALA A 368 7.06 24.56 30.07
C ALA A 368 6.10 23.42 29.70
N ALA A 369 5.37 22.84 30.67
CA ALA A 369 4.34 21.83 30.39
C ALA A 369 3.26 22.34 29.43
N ARG A 370 2.80 23.59 29.59
CA ARG A 370 1.86 24.22 28.66
C ARG A 370 2.47 24.40 27.26
N LEU A 371 3.69 24.92 27.16
CA LEU A 371 4.38 25.10 25.89
C LEU A 371 4.57 23.78 25.14
N LEU A 372 4.94 22.70 25.84
CA LEU A 372 5.07 21.37 25.24
C LEU A 372 3.72 20.81 24.79
N THR A 373 2.65 21.02 25.57
CA THR A 373 1.28 20.63 25.15
C THR A 373 0.87 21.35 23.87
N GLU A 374 1.14 22.65 23.78
CA GLU A 374 0.84 23.43 22.58
C GLU A 374 1.74 23.01 21.39
N ALA A 375 3.02 22.71 21.61
CA ALA A 375 3.92 22.19 20.58
C ALA A 375 3.45 20.83 20.05
N ARG A 376 3.04 19.91 20.93
CA ARG A 376 2.41 18.64 20.56
C ARG A 376 1.15 18.86 19.73
N GLY A 377 0.29 19.79 20.14
CA GLY A 377 -0.90 20.17 19.40
C GLY A 377 -0.58 20.66 17.98
N ALA A 378 0.47 21.47 17.83
CA ALA A 378 0.93 21.92 16.51
C ALA A 378 1.47 20.77 15.64
N LEU A 379 2.27 19.86 16.21
CA LEU A 379 2.83 18.70 15.49
C LEU A 379 1.81 17.61 15.18
N ALA A 380 0.70 17.53 15.92
CA ALA A 380 -0.33 16.50 15.76
C ALA A 380 -1.50 16.93 14.85
N ARG A 381 -1.61 18.22 14.53
CA ARG A 381 -2.75 18.78 13.79
C ARG A 381 -2.61 18.54 12.28
N PRO A 382 -3.57 17.88 11.60
CA PRO A 382 -3.51 17.74 10.15
C PRO A 382 -3.53 19.11 9.45
N PRO A 383 -2.83 19.27 8.31
CA PRO A 383 -2.79 20.55 7.59
C PRO A 383 -4.14 20.93 6.96
N ILE A 384 -5.03 19.96 6.74
CA ILE A 384 -6.43 20.16 6.35
C ILE A 384 -7.31 19.58 7.47
N PRO A 385 -8.15 20.38 8.15
CA PRO A 385 -9.04 19.89 9.22
C PRO A 385 -10.22 19.07 8.67
N ALA A 386 -10.83 18.20 9.48
CA ALA A 386 -11.96 17.38 9.01
C ALA A 386 -13.16 18.21 8.56
N SER A 387 -13.36 19.41 9.12
CA SER A 387 -14.41 20.35 8.72
C SER A 387 -14.35 20.72 7.24
N GLU A 388 -13.17 20.65 6.62
CA GLU A 388 -12.97 20.97 5.22
C GLU A 388 -13.16 19.75 4.31
N LEU A 389 -13.18 18.52 4.85
CA LEU A 389 -13.45 17.30 4.08
C LEU A 389 -14.91 17.19 3.63
N GLY A 390 -15.82 17.95 4.26
CA GLY A 390 -17.21 18.08 3.82
C GLY A 390 -17.40 18.77 2.47
N GLN A 391 -16.31 19.20 1.82
CA GLN A 391 -16.29 19.86 0.51
C GLN A 391 -15.62 18.95 -0.54
N PRO A 392 -16.21 17.79 -0.90
CA PRO A 392 -15.55 16.79 -1.74
C PRO A 392 -15.13 17.34 -3.11
N GLU A 393 -15.86 18.31 -3.66
CA GLU A 393 -15.53 18.97 -4.93
C GLU A 393 -14.17 19.66 -4.93
N ARG A 394 -13.69 20.12 -3.76
CA ARG A 394 -12.38 20.77 -3.63
C ARG A 394 -11.23 19.82 -3.94
N PHE A 395 -11.39 18.53 -3.62
CA PHE A 395 -10.32 17.54 -3.70
C PHE A 395 -10.54 16.51 -4.83
N ARG A 396 -11.69 16.54 -5.50
CA ARG A 396 -12.11 15.56 -6.50
C ARG A 396 -11.15 15.43 -7.67
N ASP A 397 -10.59 16.55 -8.12
CA ASP A 397 -9.77 16.61 -9.34
C ASP A 397 -8.26 16.48 -9.04
N LEU A 398 -7.90 16.17 -7.78
CA LEU A 398 -6.51 15.85 -7.43
C LEU A 398 -6.07 14.59 -8.17
N VAL A 399 -4.88 14.64 -8.74
CA VAL A 399 -4.27 13.55 -9.47
C VAL A 399 -2.82 13.37 -9.09
N ARG A 400 -2.34 12.14 -9.22
CA ARG A 400 -0.91 11.90 -9.20
C ARG A 400 -0.26 12.49 -10.45
N VAL A 401 0.69 13.41 -10.24
CA VAL A 401 1.47 14.01 -11.32
C VAL A 401 2.83 13.29 -11.44
N PRO A 402 3.15 12.68 -12.61
CA PRO A 402 4.48 12.12 -12.85
C PRO A 402 5.60 13.16 -12.69
N ARG A 403 6.77 12.70 -12.24
CA ARG A 403 7.93 13.57 -12.08
C ARG A 403 8.30 14.24 -13.41
N GLY A 404 8.46 15.56 -13.38
CA GLY A 404 8.83 16.35 -14.57
C GLY A 404 7.63 16.89 -15.36
N LEU A 405 6.39 16.52 -15.01
CA LEU A 405 5.20 17.13 -15.57
C LEU A 405 4.69 18.27 -14.69
N ALA A 406 4.03 19.24 -15.32
CA ALA A 406 3.43 20.36 -14.62
C ALA A 406 2.21 19.91 -13.82
N VAL A 407 2.14 20.33 -12.56
CA VAL A 407 0.98 20.12 -11.70
C VAL A 407 -0.14 21.07 -12.15
N PRO A 408 -1.41 20.61 -12.26
CA PRO A 408 -2.53 21.49 -12.56
C PRO A 408 -2.61 22.66 -11.56
N GLU A 409 -2.89 23.87 -12.03
CA GLU A 409 -2.81 25.09 -11.20
C GLU A 409 -3.70 25.01 -9.94
N ALA A 410 -4.91 24.46 -10.06
CA ALA A 410 -5.81 24.25 -8.93
C ALA A 410 -5.21 23.30 -7.88
N GLN A 411 -4.61 22.19 -8.32
CA GLN A 411 -3.91 21.27 -7.43
C GLN A 411 -2.67 21.91 -6.82
N ALA A 412 -1.90 22.67 -7.60
CA ALA A 412 -0.70 23.36 -7.12
C ALA A 412 -1.02 24.35 -5.98
N ARG A 413 -2.18 25.01 -6.03
CA ARG A 413 -2.68 25.87 -4.92
C ARG A 413 -2.98 25.07 -3.66
N ILE A 414 -3.66 23.93 -3.77
CA ILE A 414 -3.98 23.06 -2.64
C ILE A 414 -2.69 22.49 -2.02
N GLU A 415 -1.76 22.02 -2.84
CA GLU A 415 -0.46 21.54 -2.35
C GLU A 415 0.34 22.65 -1.66
N ALA A 416 0.31 23.88 -2.20
CA ALA A 416 0.95 25.03 -1.56
C ALA A 416 0.31 25.38 -0.22
N GLU A 417 -1.01 25.33 -0.12
CA GLU A 417 -1.75 25.51 1.14
C GLU A 417 -1.33 24.46 2.18
N ILE A 418 -1.30 23.18 1.81
CA ILE A 418 -0.85 22.08 2.67
C ILE A 418 0.59 22.32 3.15
N ARG A 419 1.51 22.63 2.22
CA ARG A 419 2.91 22.92 2.57
C ARG A 419 3.06 24.10 3.52
N ASN A 420 2.29 25.18 3.29
CA ASN A 420 2.32 26.36 4.13
C ASN A 420 1.76 26.07 5.52
N ALA A 421 0.68 25.30 5.63
CA ALA A 421 0.11 24.87 6.90
C ALA A 421 1.11 24.02 7.71
N ILE A 422 1.76 23.05 7.07
CA ILE A 422 2.80 22.21 7.69
C ILE A 422 3.98 23.07 8.16
N ALA A 423 4.46 23.99 7.31
CA ALA A 423 5.58 24.87 7.66
C ALA A 423 5.25 25.78 8.85
N ALA A 424 4.04 26.35 8.87
CA ALA A 424 3.58 27.18 9.98
C ALA A 424 3.48 26.38 11.28
N GLN A 425 2.92 25.16 11.23
CA GLN A 425 2.84 24.25 12.38
C GLN A 425 4.22 23.86 12.92
N ALA A 426 5.16 23.52 12.03
CA ALA A 426 6.53 23.18 12.41
C ALA A 426 7.26 24.37 13.08
N ALA A 427 7.10 25.58 12.53
CA ALA A 427 7.66 26.80 13.12
C ALA A 427 7.03 27.11 14.49
N ASP A 428 5.71 26.99 14.61
CA ASP A 428 4.95 27.19 15.84
C ASP A 428 5.40 26.24 16.96
N ALA A 429 5.62 24.96 16.61
CA ALA A 429 6.19 23.95 17.49
C ALA A 429 7.64 24.29 17.88
N ALA A 430 8.50 24.62 16.91
CA ALA A 430 9.91 24.93 17.16
C ALA A 430 10.09 26.12 18.13
N ILE A 431 9.27 27.16 18.00
CA ILE A 431 9.27 28.31 18.92
C ILE A 431 8.94 27.87 20.35
N ARG A 432 7.88 27.08 20.52
CA ARG A 432 7.46 26.59 21.85
C ARG A 432 8.46 25.65 22.48
N LEU A 433 9.05 24.76 21.69
CA LEU A 433 10.09 23.84 22.15
C LEU A 433 11.32 24.62 22.65
N ARG A 434 11.73 25.66 21.92
CA ARG A 434 12.83 26.53 22.35
C ARG A 434 12.52 27.25 23.66
N GLN A 435 11.33 27.84 23.77
CA GLN A 435 10.89 28.51 25.00
C GLN A 435 10.82 27.54 26.18
N ALA A 436 10.30 26.32 25.98
CA ALA A 436 10.28 25.29 27.01
C ALA A 436 11.69 24.87 27.43
N ALA A 437 12.59 24.68 26.47
CA ALA A 437 14.00 24.36 26.73
C ALA A 437 14.71 25.44 27.54
N GLU A 438 14.54 26.73 27.20
CA GLU A 438 15.11 27.86 27.95
C GLU A 438 14.62 27.89 29.40
N ARG A 439 13.33 27.60 29.63
CA ARG A 439 12.76 27.51 30.98
C ARG A 439 13.32 26.36 31.80
N LEU A 440 13.41 25.17 31.20
CA LEU A 440 14.00 24.02 31.87
C LEU A 440 15.49 24.23 32.14
N ALA A 441 16.22 24.88 31.22
CA ALA A 441 17.62 25.24 31.41
C ALA A 441 17.82 26.20 32.59
N ALA A 442 16.93 27.19 32.74
CA ALA A 442 16.92 28.06 33.92
C ALA A 442 16.64 27.30 35.23
N ALA A 443 15.96 26.15 35.16
CA ALA A 443 15.73 25.24 36.29
C ALA A 443 16.87 24.23 36.53
N GLY A 444 17.98 24.33 35.79
CA GLY A 444 19.16 23.48 35.95
C GLY A 444 19.16 22.23 35.07
N TRP A 445 18.26 22.11 34.10
CA TRP A 445 18.35 21.07 33.07
C TRP A 445 19.45 21.44 32.06
N THR A 446 20.50 20.64 31.97
CA THR A 446 21.55 20.82 30.96
C THR A 446 21.37 19.80 29.85
N ASN A 447 21.27 20.29 28.63
CA ASN A 447 21.00 19.45 27.48
C ASN A 447 22.27 18.98 26.80
N SER A 448 22.38 17.69 26.49
CA SER A 448 23.46 17.18 25.66
C SER A 448 23.08 17.03 24.17
N ASP A 449 21.78 17.08 23.80
CA ASP A 449 21.33 16.86 22.41
C ASP A 449 19.82 17.22 22.18
N ASP A 450 19.42 18.50 22.08
CA ASP A 450 17.99 18.89 21.83
C ASP A 450 17.52 18.60 20.41
N GLY A 451 18.45 18.31 19.49
CA GLY A 451 18.15 18.28 18.06
C GLY A 451 17.70 19.64 17.49
N LEU A 452 17.77 20.74 18.26
CA LEU A 452 17.46 22.11 17.83
C LEU A 452 18.72 22.85 17.35
N ALA A 453 19.92 22.33 17.65
CA ALA A 453 21.20 22.88 17.20
C ALA A 453 21.46 22.80 15.67
N GLY A 454 20.58 22.15 14.90
CA GLY A 454 20.58 22.24 13.45
C GLY A 454 19.71 23.41 13.01
N GLY A 455 20.35 24.51 12.57
CA GLY A 455 19.67 25.71 12.10
C GLY A 455 18.50 25.40 11.15
N LEU A 456 17.41 26.16 11.30
CA LEU A 456 16.36 26.24 10.28
C LEU A 456 17.04 26.60 8.94
N PRO A 457 16.71 25.94 7.82
CA PRO A 457 17.11 26.44 6.51
C PRO A 457 16.57 27.86 6.26
#